data_AF-A0A9J6EW97-F1
#
_entry.id   AF-A0A9J6EW97-F1
#
_cell.length_a   1.000
_cell.length_b   1.000
_cell.length_c   1.000
_cell.angle_alpha   90.00
_cell.angle_beta   90.00
_cell.angle_gamma   90.00
#
_symmetry.space_group_name_H-M   'P 1'
#
loop_
_entity.id
_entity.type
_entity.pdbx_description
1 polymer ?
#
loop_
_entity_poly.entity_id
_entity_poly.type
_entity_poly.pdbx_seq_one_letter_code
_entity_poly.pdbx_strand_id
1 'polypeptide(L)'
;MSIQSLVGDNIHDHGRVQYERVRVAVCDQVNAALKEDAKLPPAFRKIILECFHESYGKYEDAVKARLQTGWKLDAMFEAAKPAEYEKLLTRLQSLKHKVEEKKEAGAAAVAAAAQAAAAENQNY
;
A
#
# COMPACT_ATOMS: atom_id res chain seq x y z
N MET A 1 -1.22 -31.71 27.04
CA MET A 1 -1.17 -30.58 26.11
C MET A 1 0.19 -29.92 26.26
N SER A 2 1.06 -29.99 25.24
CA SER A 2 2.44 -29.52 25.33
C SER A 2 2.52 -28.01 25.04
N ILE A 3 3.27 -27.27 25.85
CA ILE A 3 3.45 -25.81 25.79
C ILE A 3 4.03 -25.37 24.42
N GLN A 4 4.69 -26.28 23.71
CA GLN A 4 5.17 -26.06 22.34
C GLN A 4 4.06 -25.83 21.30
N SER A 5 2.83 -26.33 21.54
CA SER A 5 1.71 -26.12 20.62
C SER A 5 1.20 -24.67 20.66
N LEU A 6 1.14 -24.06 21.85
CA LEU A 6 0.61 -22.70 22.03
C LEU A 6 1.50 -21.62 21.40
N VAL A 7 2.82 -21.86 21.36
CA VAL A 7 3.79 -20.93 20.77
C VAL A 7 3.77 -21.01 19.24
N GLY A 8 3.53 -22.20 18.69
CA GLY A 8 3.37 -22.41 17.25
C GLY A 8 2.13 -21.72 16.67
N ASP A 9 1.00 -21.76 17.38
CA ASP A 9 -0.26 -21.17 16.93
C ASP A 9 -0.20 -19.62 16.89
N ASN A 10 0.39 -18.98 17.90
CA ASN A 10 0.49 -17.52 17.95
C ASN A 10 1.36 -16.92 16.84
N ILE A 11 2.46 -17.59 16.46
CA ILE A 11 3.39 -17.10 15.45
C ILE A 11 2.77 -17.21 14.04
N HIS A 12 1.95 -18.24 13.79
CA HIS A 12 1.25 -18.43 12.52
C HIS A 12 0.16 -17.38 12.28
N ASP A 13 -0.64 -17.06 13.31
CA ASP A 13 -1.69 -16.05 13.19
C ASP A 13 -1.15 -14.65 12.88
N HIS A 14 -0.02 -14.26 13.50
CA HIS A 14 0.56 -12.93 13.31
C HIS A 14 1.00 -12.68 11.87
N GLY A 15 1.59 -13.67 11.18
CA GLY A 15 2.05 -13.45 9.81
C GLY A 15 0.92 -13.45 8.77
N ARG A 16 -0.16 -14.21 9.00
CA ARG A 16 -1.37 -14.17 8.15
C ARG A 16 -2.10 -12.84 8.27
N VAL A 17 -2.30 -12.36 9.49
CA VAL A 17 -2.94 -11.05 9.73
C VAL A 17 -2.13 -9.94 9.06
N GLN A 18 -0.80 -10.01 9.09
CA GLN A 18 0.06 -9.03 8.42
C GLN A 18 -0.04 -9.11 6.89
N TYR A 19 -0.10 -10.30 6.31
CA TYR A 19 -0.32 -10.47 4.86
C TYR A 19 -1.65 -9.84 4.42
N GLU A 20 -2.75 -10.20 5.09
CA GLU A 20 -4.08 -9.70 4.75
C GLU A 20 -4.20 -8.19 4.98
N ARG A 21 -3.55 -7.67 6.03
CA ARG A 21 -3.48 -6.22 6.28
C ARG A 21 -2.81 -5.48 5.12
N VAL A 22 -1.67 -5.97 4.64
CA VAL A 22 -0.98 -5.34 3.52
C VAL A 22 -1.76 -5.52 2.22
N ARG A 23 -2.30 -6.72 1.97
CA ARG A 23 -3.05 -7.02 0.73
C ARG A 23 -4.35 -6.22 0.61
N VAL A 24 -5.18 -6.21 1.66
CA VAL A 24 -6.51 -5.62 1.63
C VAL A 24 -6.45 -4.18 2.13
N ALA A 25 -6.07 -3.99 3.40
CA ALA A 25 -6.16 -2.66 4.02
C ALA A 25 -5.18 -1.64 3.44
N VAL A 26 -4.03 -2.07 2.92
CA VAL A 26 -3.09 -1.17 2.23
C VAL A 26 -3.36 -1.18 0.73
N CYS A 27 -3.19 -2.30 0.03
CA CYS A 27 -3.23 -2.27 -1.43
C CYS A 27 -4.63 -2.01 -2.03
N ASP A 28 -5.73 -2.51 -1.45
CA ASP A 28 -7.07 -2.23 -1.98
C ASP A 28 -7.48 -0.78 -1.69
N GLN A 29 -7.16 -0.28 -0.51
CA GLN A 29 -7.51 1.08 -0.10
C GLN A 29 -6.73 2.15 -0.88
N VAL A 30 -5.44 1.93 -1.14
CA VAL A 30 -4.64 2.81 -2.02
C VAL A 30 -5.14 2.75 -3.45
N ASN A 31 -5.52 1.57 -3.95
CA ASN A 31 -6.09 1.42 -5.29
C ASN A 31 -7.45 2.14 -5.41
N ALA A 32 -8.30 2.07 -4.39
CA ALA A 32 -9.56 2.82 -4.35
C ALA A 32 -9.33 4.33 -4.32
N ALA A 33 -8.33 4.80 -3.56
CA ALA A 33 -7.94 6.20 -3.52
C ALA A 33 -7.39 6.70 -4.87
N LEU A 34 -6.60 5.88 -5.57
CA LEU A 34 -6.09 6.18 -6.91
C LEU A 34 -7.18 6.25 -7.97
N LYS A 35 -8.19 5.37 -7.89
CA LYS A 35 -9.34 5.31 -8.81
C LYS A 35 -10.40 6.38 -8.54
N GLU A 36 -10.20 7.21 -7.52
CA GLU A 36 -11.16 8.24 -7.10
C GLU A 36 -12.55 7.67 -6.81
N ASP A 37 -12.60 6.49 -6.16
CA ASP A 37 -13.85 5.84 -5.80
C ASP A 37 -14.80 6.82 -5.08
N ALA A 38 -16.03 6.93 -5.58
CA ALA A 38 -17.05 7.84 -5.09
C ALA A 38 -17.40 7.60 -3.61
N LYS A 39 -17.18 6.39 -3.10
CA LYS A 39 -17.43 6.04 -1.70
C LYS A 39 -16.36 6.59 -0.75
N LEU A 40 -15.21 7.03 -1.26
CA LEU A 40 -14.09 7.50 -0.46
C LEU A 40 -13.91 9.02 -0.64
N PRO A 41 -14.20 9.86 0.37
CA PRO A 41 -14.17 11.31 0.20
C PRO A 41 -12.79 11.84 -0.24
N PRO A 42 -12.72 12.93 -1.04
CA PRO A 42 -11.47 13.44 -1.61
C PRO A 42 -10.37 13.72 -0.57
N ALA A 43 -10.74 14.27 0.59
CA ALA A 43 -9.79 14.54 1.68
C ALA A 43 -9.15 13.25 2.21
N PHE A 44 -9.94 12.20 2.41
CA PHE A 44 -9.43 10.90 2.84
C PHE A 44 -8.55 10.26 1.77
N ARG A 45 -8.88 10.41 0.48
CA ARG A 45 -8.03 9.92 -0.60
C ARG A 45 -6.63 10.54 -0.51
N LYS A 46 -6.54 11.86 -0.36
CA LYS A 46 -5.25 12.55 -0.21
C LYS A 46 -4.44 12.02 0.96
N ILE A 47 -5.07 11.89 2.13
CA ILE A 47 -4.43 11.37 3.35
C ILE A 47 -3.94 9.92 3.13
N ILE A 48 -4.76 9.06 2.53
CA ILE A 48 -4.40 7.65 2.28
C ILE A 48 -3.16 7.56 1.37
N LEU A 49 -3.12 8.34 0.29
CA LEU A 49 -1.99 8.33 -0.63
C LEU A 49 -0.71 8.88 0.02
N GLU A 50 -0.83 9.92 0.84
CA GLU A 50 0.29 10.53 1.58
C GLU A 50 0.85 9.57 2.63
N CYS A 51 -0.01 9.03 3.50
CA CYS A 51 0.40 8.05 4.50
C CYS A 51 0.99 6.78 3.88
N PHE A 52 0.48 6.34 2.73
CA PHE A 52 1.04 5.21 2.01
C PHE A 52 2.46 5.52 1.50
N HIS A 53 2.66 6.69 0.89
CA HIS A 53 3.97 7.10 0.39
C HIS A 53 5.00 7.20 1.52
N GLU A 54 4.66 7.82 2.65
CA GLU A 54 5.54 7.94 3.81
C GLU A 54 5.87 6.60 4.47
N SER A 55 4.90 5.69 4.51
CA SER A 55 5.08 4.38 5.17
C SER A 55 5.50 3.27 4.22
N TYR A 56 5.70 3.55 2.93
CA TYR A 56 5.97 2.55 1.89
C TYR A 56 7.12 1.61 2.27
N GLY A 57 8.25 2.15 2.73
CA GLY A 57 9.43 1.34 3.09
C GLY A 57 9.11 0.28 4.14
N LYS A 58 8.27 0.62 5.13
CA LYS A 58 7.85 -0.33 6.17
C LYS A 58 7.05 -1.50 5.59
N TYR A 59 6.16 -1.23 4.63
CA TYR A 59 5.38 -2.28 3.98
C TYR A 59 6.24 -3.15 3.07
N GLU A 60 7.16 -2.53 2.32
CA GLU A 60 8.08 -3.24 1.44
C GLU A 60 9.02 -4.16 2.23
N ASP A 61 9.63 -3.67 3.30
CA ASP A 61 10.54 -4.43 4.16
C ASP A 61 9.81 -5.60 4.85
N ALA A 62 8.58 -5.37 5.30
CA ALA A 62 7.76 -6.42 5.91
C ALA A 62 7.46 -7.57 4.93
N VAL A 63 7.15 -7.25 3.67
CA VAL A 63 6.90 -8.26 2.62
C VAL A 63 8.19 -8.96 2.20
N LYS A 64 9.30 -8.22 2.02
CA LYS A 64 10.61 -8.79 1.67
C LYS A 64 11.16 -9.70 2.76
N ALA A 65 11.05 -9.33 4.03
CA ALA A 65 11.47 -10.17 5.15
C ALA A 65 10.74 -11.52 5.13
N ARG A 66 9.43 -11.52 4.81
CA ARG A 66 8.63 -12.75 4.71
C ARG A 66 9.03 -13.61 3.51
N LEU A 67 9.34 -13.00 2.37
CA LEU A 67 9.89 -13.71 1.19
C LEU A 67 11.22 -14.41 1.50
N GLN A 68 12.15 -13.72 2.17
CA GLN A 68 13.47 -14.27 2.52
C GLN A 68 13.37 -15.43 3.52
N THR A 69 12.42 -15.36 4.46
CA THR A 69 12.20 -16.45 5.43
C THR A 69 11.56 -17.71 4.81
N GLY A 70 11.15 -17.67 3.53
CA GLY A 70 10.53 -18.82 2.85
C GLY A 70 9.20 -19.25 3.49
N TRP A 71 8.58 -18.36 4.25
CA TRP A 71 7.46 -18.69 5.13
C TRP A 71 6.24 -19.04 4.28
N LYS A 72 5.73 -20.25 4.45
CA LYS A 72 4.54 -20.76 3.76
C LYS A 72 3.35 -20.53 4.68
N LEU A 73 2.36 -19.77 4.19
CA LEU A 73 1.12 -19.48 4.90
C LEU A 73 0.39 -20.80 5.21
N ASP A 74 0.43 -21.28 6.46
CA ASP A 74 0.09 -22.67 6.75
C ASP A 74 -1.32 -23.09 6.27
N ALA A 75 -1.39 -24.31 5.75
CA ALA A 75 -2.39 -24.83 4.82
C ALA A 75 -3.70 -25.28 5.50
N MET A 76 -4.24 -24.50 6.44
CA MET A 76 -5.47 -24.93 7.13
C MET A 76 -6.74 -24.75 6.29
N PHE A 77 -6.75 -23.84 5.29
CA PHE A 77 -7.90 -23.73 4.35
C PHE A 77 -7.58 -23.38 2.89
N GLU A 78 -6.33 -23.03 2.53
CA GLU A 78 -5.94 -22.94 1.12
C GLU A 78 -4.42 -23.00 0.99
N ALA A 79 -3.95 -23.72 -0.02
CA ALA A 79 -2.54 -24.06 -0.20
C ALA A 79 -1.61 -22.85 -0.08
N ALA A 80 -0.72 -22.89 0.90
CA ALA A 80 0.39 -21.99 1.12
C ALA A 80 1.22 -21.75 -0.16
N LYS A 81 0.94 -20.68 -0.90
CA LYS A 81 1.67 -20.36 -2.13
C LYS A 81 2.67 -19.23 -1.85
N PRO A 82 3.99 -19.51 -1.76
CA PRO A 82 5.01 -18.46 -1.67
C PRO A 82 4.89 -17.39 -2.78
N ALA A 83 4.32 -17.77 -3.93
CA ALA A 83 3.97 -16.87 -5.04
C ALA A 83 3.03 -15.70 -4.65
N GLU A 84 2.36 -15.75 -3.49
CA GLU A 84 1.44 -14.69 -3.05
C GLU A 84 2.15 -13.48 -2.45
N TYR A 85 3.28 -13.66 -1.77
CA TYR A 85 4.08 -12.53 -1.27
C TYR A 85 4.86 -11.84 -2.40
N GLU A 86 5.29 -12.59 -3.42
CA GLU A 86 5.92 -12.02 -4.62
C GLU A 86 4.93 -11.14 -5.37
N LYS A 87 3.71 -11.66 -5.61
CA LYS A 87 2.62 -10.88 -6.21
C LYS A 87 2.26 -9.67 -5.38
N LEU A 88 2.25 -9.79 -4.05
CA LEU A 88 1.98 -8.67 -3.15
C LEU A 88 3.07 -7.60 -3.24
N LEU A 89 4.34 -7.99 -3.32
CA LEU A 89 5.46 -7.07 -3.50
C LEU A 89 5.34 -6.31 -4.84
N THR A 90 5.10 -7.04 -5.94
CA THR A 90 4.88 -6.42 -7.25
C THR A 90 3.70 -5.44 -7.22
N ARG A 91 2.62 -5.81 -6.52
CA ARG A 91 1.45 -4.94 -6.36
C ARG A 91 1.79 -3.66 -5.58
N LEU A 92 2.52 -3.76 -4.47
CA LEU A 92 2.98 -2.61 -3.70
C LEU A 92 3.84 -1.66 -4.53
N GLN A 93 4.81 -2.21 -5.26
CA GLN A 93 5.71 -1.43 -6.14
C GLN A 93 4.93 -0.71 -7.25
N SER A 94 3.99 -1.40 -7.90
CA SER A 94 3.13 -0.79 -8.92
C SER A 94 2.25 0.32 -8.34
N LEU A 95 1.72 0.16 -7.13
CA LEU A 95 0.95 1.20 -6.47
C LEU A 95 1.80 2.41 -6.12
N LYS A 96 3.03 2.21 -5.62
CA LYS A 96 3.96 3.31 -5.37
C LYS A 96 4.20 4.17 -6.60
N HIS A 97 4.53 3.54 -7.73
CA HIS A 97 4.72 4.25 -8.99
C HIS A 97 3.52 5.12 -9.36
N LYS A 98 2.30 4.55 -9.28
CA LYS A 98 1.06 5.29 -9.58
C LYS A 98 0.79 6.44 -8.61
N VAL A 99 1.17 6.28 -7.33
CA VAL A 99 1.06 7.37 -6.34
C VAL A 99 2.03 8.49 -6.65
N GLU A 100 3.27 8.15 -7.01
CA GLU A 100 4.29 9.12 -7.41
C GLU A 100 3.86 9.88 -8.68
N GLU A 101 3.41 9.18 -9.73
CA GLU A 101 2.86 9.79 -10.96
C GLU A 101 1.71 10.76 -10.66
N LYS A 102 0.77 10.37 -9.79
CA LYS A 102 -0.36 11.24 -9.43
C LYS A 102 0.09 12.47 -8.64
N LYS A 103 1.11 12.32 -7.80
CA LYS A 103 1.67 13.41 -6.99
C LYS A 103 2.43 14.41 -7.85
N GLU A 104 3.21 13.92 -8.82
CA GLU A 104 3.89 14.73 -9.83
C GLU A 104 2.90 15.48 -10.73
N ALA A 105 1.86 14.79 -11.23
CA ALA A 105 0.79 15.41 -12.01
C ALA A 105 0.05 16.51 -11.23
N GLY A 106 -0.23 16.26 -9.94
CA GLY A 106 -0.81 17.26 -9.04
C GLY A 106 0.10 18.47 -8.84
N ALA A 107 1.40 18.25 -8.61
CA ALA A 107 2.37 19.33 -8.44
C ALA A 107 2.50 20.19 -9.71
N ALA A 108 2.53 19.55 -10.89
CA ALA A 108 2.55 20.24 -12.18
C ALA A 108 1.29 21.10 -12.40
N ALA A 109 0.11 20.58 -12.04
CA ALA A 109 -1.14 21.34 -12.15
C ALA A 109 -1.18 22.56 -11.21
N VAL A 110 -0.67 22.44 -9.98
CA VAL A 110 -0.57 23.58 -9.05
C VAL A 110 0.43 24.62 -9.56
N ALA A 111 1.58 24.19 -10.11
CA ALA A 111 2.55 25.08 -10.69
C ALA A 111 1.99 25.83 -11.92
N ALA A 112 1.25 25.14 -12.80
CA ALA A 112 0.59 25.75 -13.95
C ALA A 112 -0.50 26.75 -13.52
N ALA A 113 -1.30 26.43 -12.51
CA ALA A 113 -2.31 27.34 -11.95
C ALA A 113 -1.68 28.60 -11.32
N ALA A 114 -0.54 28.45 -10.62
CA ALA A 114 0.19 29.58 -10.06
C ALA A 114 0.78 30.49 -11.15
N GLN A 115 1.28 29.91 -12.24
CA GLN A 115 1.79 30.67 -13.39
C GLN A 115 0.67 31.41 -14.13
N ALA A 116 -0.50 30.79 -14.29
CA ALA A 116 -1.67 31.44 -14.88
C ALA A 116 -2.17 32.62 -14.03
N ALA A 117 -2.25 32.46 -12.71
CA ALA A 117 -2.63 33.53 -11.79
C ALA A 117 -1.60 34.68 -11.73
N ALA A 118 -0.32 34.39 -11.94
CA ALA A 118 0.72 35.42 -12.02
C ALA A 118 0.65 36.24 -13.33
N ALA A 119 0.26 35.62 -14.44
CA ALA A 119 0.09 36.31 -15.73
C ALA A 119 -1.13 37.25 -15.75
N GLU A 120 -2.18 36.92 -14.99
CA GLU A 120 -3.41 37.74 -14.92
C GLU A 120 -3.21 39.04 -14.11
N ASN A 121 -2.30 39.03 -13.12
CA ASN A 121 -1.96 40.20 -12.30
C ASN A 121 -0.93 41.17 -12.94
N GLN A 122 -0.42 40.88 -14.15
CA GLN A 122 0.50 41.77 -14.87
C GLN A 122 -0.21 42.64 -15.92
N ASN A 123 -1.53 42.54 -16.03
CA ASN A 123 -2.33 43.24 -17.04
C ASN A 123 -3.19 44.39 -16.48
N TYR A 124 -2.80 44.94 -15.32
CA TYR A 124 -3.38 46.13 -14.70
C TYR A 124 -2.34 47.24 -14.54
#